data_AF-A0AAU5XAN1-F1
#
_entry.id   AF-A0AAU5XAN1-F1
#
_cell.length_a   1.000
_cell.length_b   1.000
_cell.length_c   1.000
_cell.angle_alpha   90.00
_cell.angle_beta   90.00
_cell.angle_gamma   90.00
#
_symmetry.space_group_name_H-M   'P 1'
#
loop_
_entity.id
_entity.type
_entity.pdbx_description
1 polymer ?
#
loop_
_entity_poly.entity_id
_entity_poly.type
_entity_poly.pdbx_seq_one_letter_code
_entity_poly.pdbx_strand_id
1 'polypeptide(L)'
;MALAVGAYLGELMLRSSGGRWTYCTEQNHARLELANGLVGYPHGKVAKRLEHGSEHSLEAFYWYGVTREPPPNTIVTLVNPTD
;
A
#
# COMPACT_ATOMS: atom_id res chain seq x y z
N MET A 1 -10.65 -12.83 5.59
CA MET A 1 -9.70 -12.02 6.39
C MET A 1 -9.08 -10.87 5.62
N ALA A 2 -8.56 -11.08 4.40
CA ALA A 2 -7.83 -10.04 3.65
C ALA A 2 -8.61 -8.73 3.45
N LEU A 3 -9.92 -8.81 3.17
CA LEU A 3 -10.77 -7.62 3.01
C LEU A 3 -10.86 -6.79 4.30
N ALA A 4 -11.23 -7.40 5.44
CA ALA A 4 -11.36 -6.66 6.69
C ALA A 4 -10.02 -6.05 7.16
N VAL A 5 -8.92 -6.81 7.08
CA VAL A 5 -7.58 -6.34 7.47
C VAL A 5 -7.08 -5.26 6.50
N GLY A 6 -7.34 -5.40 5.19
CA GLY A 6 -6.98 -4.38 4.21
C GLY A 6 -7.82 -3.11 4.32
N ALA A 7 -9.10 -3.22 4.69
CA ALA A 7 -9.94 -2.07 4.99
C ALA A 7 -9.39 -1.31 6.22
N TYR A 8 -9.08 -2.03 7.31
CA TYR A 8 -8.44 -1.44 8.48
C TYR A 8 -7.10 -0.78 8.16
N LEU A 9 -6.25 -1.44 7.39
CA LEU A 9 -4.97 -0.88 6.95
C LEU A 9 -5.17 0.39 6.14
N GLY A 10 -6.16 0.40 5.24
CA GLY A 10 -6.47 1.59 4.44
C GLY A 10 -6.99 2.75 5.29
N GLU A 11 -7.87 2.50 6.26
CA GLU A 11 -8.30 3.52 7.23
C GLU A 11 -7.13 4.08 8.04
N LEU A 12 -6.18 3.24 8.43
CA LEU A 12 -4.98 3.69 9.15
C LEU A 12 -4.11 4.62 8.29
N MET A 13 -3.94 4.29 7.00
CA MET A 13 -3.22 5.14 6.05
C MET A 13 -3.94 6.48 5.86
N LEU A 14 -5.25 6.46 5.60
CA LEU A 14 -6.05 7.68 5.42
C LEU A 14 -6.05 8.57 6.67
N ARG A 15 -6.09 7.98 7.87
CA ARG A 15 -5.99 8.75 9.11
C ARG A 15 -4.64 9.47 9.25
N SER A 16 -3.58 8.87 8.72
CA SER A 16 -2.21 9.33 8.93
C SER A 16 -1.72 10.29 7.84
N SER A 17 -2.18 10.11 6.59
CA SER A 17 -1.78 10.92 5.44
C SER A 17 -2.92 11.66 4.74
N GLY A 18 -4.16 11.50 5.20
CA GLY A 18 -5.34 12.02 4.52
C GLY A 18 -5.66 11.29 3.23
N GLY A 19 -6.62 11.82 2.46
CA GLY A 19 -7.05 11.25 1.19
C GLY A 19 -8.45 10.65 1.25
N ARG A 20 -8.73 9.69 0.37
CA ARG A 20 -10.04 9.02 0.30
C ARG A 20 -9.96 7.61 -0.27
N TRP A 21 -10.97 6.81 0.06
CA TRP A 21 -11.29 5.61 -0.70
C TRP A 21 -11.89 5.97 -2.06
N THR A 22 -11.56 5.17 -3.06
CA THR A 22 -12.17 5.21 -4.38
C THR A 22 -12.23 3.79 -4.94
N TYR A 23 -12.80 3.65 -6.13
CA TYR A 23 -12.93 2.39 -6.83
C TYR A 23 -12.18 2.42 -8.16
N CYS A 24 -11.29 1.46 -8.38
CA CYS A 24 -10.66 1.25 -9.68
C CYS A 24 -11.51 0.28 -10.49
N THR A 25 -12.22 0.80 -11.49
CA THR A 25 -13.09 -0.01 -12.37
C THR A 25 -12.30 -1.01 -13.21
N GLU A 26 -11.13 -0.62 -13.72
CA GLU A 26 -10.26 -1.48 -14.53
C GLU A 26 -9.78 -2.74 -13.79
N GLN A 27 -9.47 -2.58 -12.50
CA GLN A 27 -8.97 -3.68 -11.65
C GLN A 27 -10.07 -4.27 -10.76
N ASN A 28 -11.30 -3.75 -10.87
CA ASN A 28 -12.46 -4.14 -10.06
C ASN A 28 -12.19 -4.17 -8.53
N HIS A 29 -11.39 -3.21 -8.04
CA HIS A 29 -10.89 -3.20 -6.66
C HIS A 29 -11.04 -1.82 -5.99
N ALA A 30 -11.30 -1.82 -4.69
CA ALA A 30 -11.18 -0.62 -3.86
C ALA A 30 -9.70 -0.21 -3.72
N ARG A 31 -9.43 1.09 -3.88
CA ARG A 31 -8.09 1.68 -3.74
C ARG A 31 -8.14 2.96 -2.92
N LEU A 32 -6.97 3.41 -2.48
CA LEU A 32 -6.76 4.67 -1.80
C LEU A 32 -6.17 5.69 -2.75
N GLU A 33 -6.69 6.91 -2.74
CA GLU A 33 -6.02 8.11 -3.26
C GLU A 33 -5.53 8.91 -2.05
N LEU A 34 -4.24 8.84 -1.75
CA LEU A 34 -3.64 9.49 -0.58
C LEU A 34 -3.35 10.97 -0.89
N ALA A 35 -3.43 11.85 0.12
CA ALA A 35 -3.22 13.29 -0.10
C ALA A 35 -1.79 13.63 -0.55
N ASN A 36 -0.83 12.75 -0.27
CA ASN A 36 0.55 12.85 -0.76
C ASN A 36 0.71 12.43 -2.24
N GLY A 37 -0.39 12.14 -2.96
CA GLY A 37 -0.40 11.77 -4.37
C GLY A 37 -0.09 10.31 -4.67
N LEU A 38 0.12 9.47 -3.66
CA LEU A 38 0.27 8.03 -3.85
C LEU A 38 -1.08 7.34 -3.99
N VAL A 39 -1.07 6.20 -4.69
CA VAL A 39 -2.22 5.30 -4.81
C VAL A 39 -1.91 3.98 -4.12
N GLY A 40 -2.79 3.55 -3.22
CA GLY A 40 -2.60 2.33 -2.42
C GLY A 40 -3.67 1.27 -2.68
N TYR A 41 -3.28 0.01 -2.67
CA TYR A 41 -4.19 -1.15 -2.80
C TYR A 41 -4.04 -2.07 -1.57
N PRO A 42 -4.56 -1.66 -0.39
CA PRO A 42 -4.29 -2.36 0.87
C PRO A 42 -4.87 -3.78 0.90
N HIS A 43 -6.03 -4.04 0.30
CA HIS A 43 -6.58 -5.39 0.19
C HIS A 43 -5.66 -6.34 -0.58
N GLY A 44 -5.16 -5.91 -1.74
CA GLY A 44 -4.23 -6.70 -2.56
C GLY A 44 -2.90 -6.91 -1.85
N LYS A 45 -2.40 -5.91 -1.12
CA LYS A 45 -1.18 -6.04 -0.32
C LYS A 45 -1.35 -7.06 0.82
N VAL A 46 -2.47 -7.03 1.53
CA VAL A 46 -2.79 -8.00 2.59
C VAL A 46 -2.98 -9.40 2.04
N ALA A 47 -3.67 -9.56 0.91
CA ALA A 47 -3.81 -10.86 0.24
C ALA A 47 -2.43 -11.46 -0.06
N LYS A 48 -1.53 -10.70 -0.71
CA LYS A 48 -0.15 -11.15 -0.98
C LYS A 48 0.63 -11.49 0.29
N ARG A 49 0.46 -10.73 1.37
CA ARG A 49 1.08 -11.04 2.68
C ARG A 49 0.63 -12.38 3.25
N LEU A 50 -0.65 -12.69 3.11
CA LEU A 50 -1.23 -13.95 3.59
C LEU A 50 -0.87 -15.13 2.70
N GLU A 51 -0.77 -14.92 1.39
CA GLU A 51 -0.54 -15.97 0.39
C GLU A 51 0.94 -16.33 0.22
N HIS A 52 1.84 -15.34 0.24
CA HIS A 52 3.24 -15.55 -0.15
C HIS A 52 4.23 -15.40 1.01
N GLY A 53 3.90 -14.60 2.03
CA GLY A 53 4.75 -14.47 3.21
C GLY A 53 5.29 -13.06 3.47
N SER A 54 6.37 -13.00 4.26
CA SER A 54 6.84 -11.78 4.96
C SER A 54 7.49 -10.74 4.07
N GLU A 55 7.95 -11.14 2.90
CA GLU A 55 8.43 -10.26 1.85
C GLU A 55 7.37 -9.24 1.42
N HIS A 56 6.08 -9.58 1.54
CA HIS A 56 4.99 -8.61 1.38
C HIS A 56 4.68 -7.85 2.67
N SER A 57 5.70 -7.25 3.31
CA SER A 57 5.55 -6.50 4.56
C SER A 57 4.46 -5.42 4.49
N LEU A 58 3.51 -5.47 5.44
CA LEU A 58 2.46 -4.46 5.61
C LEU A 58 2.99 -3.20 6.27
N GLU A 59 3.96 -3.34 7.17
CA GLU A 59 4.64 -2.23 7.84
C GLU A 59 5.37 -1.36 6.82
N ALA A 60 6.17 -1.96 5.93
CA ALA A 60 6.88 -1.22 4.88
C ALA A 60 5.91 -0.51 3.92
N PHE A 61 4.79 -1.16 3.60
CA PHE A 61 3.73 -0.57 2.77
C PHE A 61 3.04 0.62 3.45
N TYR A 62 2.71 0.49 4.74
CA TYR A 62 2.15 1.56 5.54
C TYR A 62 3.12 2.74 5.65
N TRP A 63 4.38 2.46 6.03
CA TRP A 63 5.42 3.48 6.19
C TRP A 63 5.57 4.29 4.91
N TYR A 64 5.86 3.64 3.79
CA TYR A 64 6.05 4.33 2.51
C TYR A 64 4.78 5.07 2.08
N GLY A 65 3.60 4.50 2.28
CA GLY A 65 2.34 5.15 1.95
C GLY A 65 2.08 6.43 2.76
N VAL A 66 2.56 6.51 4.00
CA VAL A 66 2.37 7.68 4.86
C VAL A 66 3.50 8.70 4.69
N THR A 67 4.75 8.26 4.65
CA THR A 67 5.94 9.14 4.65
C THR A 67 6.45 9.49 3.26
N ARG A 68 6.14 8.66 2.26
CA ARG A 68 6.75 8.70 0.92
C ARG A 68 8.27 8.48 0.93
N GLU A 69 8.77 7.88 2.00
CA GLU A 69 10.17 7.50 2.20
C GLU A 69 10.28 5.99 2.43
N PRO A 70 11.38 5.34 2.01
CA PRO A 70 11.59 3.94 2.38
C PRO A 70 11.73 3.80 3.91
N PRO A 71 11.37 2.65 4.50
CA PRO A 71 11.65 2.38 5.91
C PRO A 71 13.13 2.54 6.25
N PRO A 72 13.49 2.89 7.50
CA PRO A 72 14.89 2.95 7.93
C PRO A 72 15.63 1.64 7.61
N ASN A 73 16.91 1.76 7.24
CA ASN A 73 17.77 0.63 6.86
C ASN A 73 17.32 -0.15 5.61
N THR A 74 16.45 0.41 4.78
CA THR A 74 16.12 -0.17 3.47
C THR A 74 17.22 0.13 2.45
N ILE A 75 17.73 -0.90 1.76
CA ILE A 75 18.60 -0.73 0.61
C ILE A 75 17.73 -0.49 -0.62
N VAL A 76 17.85 0.68 -1.24
CA VAL A 76 17.12 1.01 -2.47
C VAL A 76 18.02 0.74 -3.67
N THR A 77 17.57 -0.17 -4.54
CA THR A 77 18.21 -0.41 -5.83
C THR A 77 17.39 0.28 -6.92
N LEU A 78 18.00 1.24 -7.61
CA LEU A 78 17.42 1.83 -8.82
C LEU A 78 17.47 0.79 -9.94
N VAL A 79 16.31 0.33 -10.38
CA VAL A 79 16.19 -0.49 -11.58
C VAL A 79 15.87 0.47 -12.72
N ASN A 80 16.85 0.75 -13.58
CA ASN A 80 16.57 1.44 -14.83
C ASN A 80 15.69 0.52 -15.69
N PRO A 81 14.57 1.01 -16.25
CA PRO A 81 13.82 0.23 -17.22
C PRO A 81 14.75 -0.08 -18.39
N THR A 82 14.97 -1.36 -18.67
CA THR A 82 15.62 -1.81 -19.90
C THR A 82 14.72 -1.41 -21.08
N ASP A 83 15.31 -0.78 -22.10
CA ASP A 83 14.65 -0.44 -23.37
C ASP A 83 13.98 -1.64 -24.05
#